data_AF-A0A929E5C1-F1
#
_entry.id   AF-A0A929E5C1-F1
#
_cell.length_a   1.000
_cell.length_b   1.000
_cell.length_c   1.000
_cell.angle_alpha   90.00
_cell.angle_beta   90.00
_cell.angle_gamma   90.00
#
_symmetry.space_group_name_H-M   'P 1'
#
loop_
_entity.id
_entity.type
_entity.pdbx_description
1 polymer ?
#
loop_
_entity_poly.entity_id
_entity_poly.type
_entity_poly.pdbx_seq_one_letter_code
_entity_poly.pdbx_strand_id
1 'polypeptide(L)' 'MALPREVYEALEDIVGPDNITEEPATLDSYAYQWMAELVTDGGKFFDRAEAVLMPGSTEEVQAIVK' A
#
# COMPACT_ATOMS: atom_id res chain seq x y z
N MET A 1 0.03 8.69 6.32
CA MET A 1 -1.29 9.26 6.70
C MET A 1 -2.35 8.47 5.94
N ALA A 2 -3.64 8.79 6.05
CA ALA A 2 -4.61 8.23 5.10
C ALA A 2 -4.56 9.03 3.80
N LEU A 3 -4.84 8.38 2.66
CA LEU A 3 -4.90 9.07 1.38
C LEU A 3 -6.03 10.11 1.38
N PRO A 4 -5.88 11.22 0.64
CA PRO A 4 -7.03 12.05 0.28
C PRO A 4 -8.10 11.19 -0.41
N ARG A 5 -9.37 11.39 -0.05
CA ARG A 5 -10.46 10.50 -0.52
C ARG A 5 -10.54 10.42 -2.05
N GLU A 6 -10.35 11.54 -2.73
CA GLU A 6 -10.30 11.63 -4.20
C GLU A 6 -9.17 10.78 -4.83
N VAL A 7 -8.03 10.66 -4.14
CA VAL A 7 -6.91 9.83 -4.60
C VAL A 7 -7.24 8.36 -4.40
N TYR A 8 -7.83 8.00 -3.25
CA TYR A 8 -8.29 6.64 -3.00
C TYR A 8 -9.31 6.20 -4.06
N GLU A 9 -10.30 7.04 -4.37
CA GLU A 9 -11.32 6.76 -5.39
C GLU A 9 -10.72 6.61 -6.79
N ALA A 10 -9.77 7.47 -7.18
CA ALA A 10 -9.08 7.34 -8.46
C ALA A 10 -8.28 6.03 -8.59
N LEU A 11 -7.68 5.57 -7.49
CA LEU A 11 -6.96 4.29 -7.44
C LEU A 11 -7.93 3.09 -7.41
N GLU A 12 -9.03 3.21 -6.67
CA GLU A 12 -10.12 2.23 -6.63
C GLU A 12 -10.74 2.03 -8.02
N ASP A 13 -10.91 3.09 -8.80
CA ASP A 13 -11.41 3.01 -10.19
C ASP A 13 -10.48 2.21 -11.11
N ILE A 14 -9.18 2.14 -10.79
CA ILE A 14 -8.19 1.38 -11.59
C ILE A 14 -8.25 -0.11 -11.24
N VAL A 15 -8.15 -0.46 -9.95
CA VAL A 15 -7.98 -1.86 -9.51
C VAL A 15 -9.29 -2.54 -9.07
N GLY A 16 -10.34 -1.75 -8.84
CA GLY A 16 -11.61 -2.18 -8.27
C GLY A 16 -11.62 -2.16 -6.73
N PRO A 17 -12.81 -2.07 -6.10
CA PRO A 17 -12.97 -1.90 -4.66
C PRO A 17 -12.45 -3.08 -3.82
N ASP A 18 -12.39 -4.28 -4.39
CA ASP A 18 -11.88 -5.47 -3.69
C ASP A 18 -10.34 -5.57 -3.71
N ASN A 19 -9.65 -4.69 -4.46
CA ASN A 19 -8.20 -4.74 -4.69
C ASN A 19 -7.45 -3.50 -4.16
N ILE A 20 -8.08 -2.71 -3.29
CA ILE A 20 -7.43 -1.61 -2.57
C ILE A 20 -7.84 -1.64 -1.09
N THR A 21 -6.92 -1.31 -0.18
CA THR A 21 -7.20 -1.33 1.26
C THR A 21 -6.34 -0.35 2.05
N GLU A 22 -6.96 0.27 3.07
CA GLU A 22 -6.30 1.06 4.12
C GLU A 22 -6.33 0.32 5.48
N GLU A 23 -6.68 -0.97 5.48
CA GLU A 23 -6.85 -1.77 6.70
C GLU A 23 -5.51 -1.89 7.46
N PRO A 24 -5.44 -1.48 8.75
CA PRO A 24 -4.16 -1.35 9.46
C PRO A 24 -3.31 -2.62 9.52
N ALA A 25 -3.89 -3.81 9.71
CA ALA A 25 -3.12 -5.05 9.80
C ALA A 25 -2.49 -5.43 8.46
N THR A 26 -3.19 -5.17 7.35
CA THR A 26 -2.67 -5.34 6.00
C THR A 26 -1.53 -4.36 5.77
N LEU A 27 -1.70 -3.07 6.08
CA LEU A 27 -0.61 -2.09 5.96
C LEU A 27 0.63 -2.48 6.80
N ASP A 28 0.42 -2.98 8.02
CA ASP A 28 1.50 -3.51 8.87
C ASP A 28 2.22 -4.71 8.24
N SER A 29 1.48 -5.58 7.54
CA SER A 29 2.08 -6.74 6.87
C SER A 29 3.05 -6.34 5.76
N TYR A 30 2.79 -5.25 5.04
CA TYR A 30 3.70 -4.70 4.02
C TYR A 30 4.82 -3.85 4.63
N ALA A 31 4.57 -3.21 5.78
CA ALA A 31 5.57 -2.45 6.52
C ALA A 31 6.60 -3.34 7.23
N TYR A 32 6.23 -4.57 7.60
CA TYR A 32 7.16 -5.54 8.17
C TYR A 32 8.20 -5.96 7.13
N GLN A 33 9.47 -5.92 7.52
CA GLN A 33 10.56 -6.41 6.68
C GLN A 33 11.48 -7.31 7.50
N TRP A 34 11.89 -8.43 6.92
CA TRP A 34 12.85 -9.30 7.57
C TRP A 34 14.20 -8.57 7.72
N MET A 35 14.77 -8.63 8.92
CA MET A 35 16.02 -7.96 9.29
C MET A 35 15.97 -6.43 9.29
N ALA A 36 14.78 -5.81 9.34
CA ALA A 36 14.63 -4.36 9.48
C ALA A 36 15.37 -3.78 10.70
N GLU A 37 15.57 -4.58 11.76
CA GLU A 37 16.29 -4.18 12.97
C GLU A 37 17.76 -3.85 12.72
N LEU A 38 18.34 -4.30 11.59
CA LEU A 38 19.73 -4.00 11.23
C LEU A 38 19.92 -2.57 10.69
N VAL A 39 18.82 -1.91 10.30
CA VAL A 39 18.83 -0.58 9.65
C VAL A 39 17.87 0.42 10.30
N THR A 40 17.10 -0.01 11.28
CA THR A 40 16.23 0.83 12.13
C THR A 40 16.75 0.80 13.57
N ASP A 41 16.13 1.57 14.48
CA ASP A 41 16.47 1.60 15.91
C ASP A 41 15.94 0.34 16.64
N GLY A 42 16.33 -0.85 16.16
CA GLY A 42 15.88 -2.16 16.66
C GLY A 42 14.44 -2.55 16.27
N GLY A 43 13.77 -1.75 15.44
CA GLY A 43 12.40 -1.98 14.98
C GLY A 43 12.28 -3.09 13.94
N LYS A 44 11.07 -3.63 13.78
CA LYS A 44 10.75 -4.67 12.78
C LYS A 44 9.92 -4.15 11.60
N PHE A 45 9.50 -2.90 11.67
CA PHE A 45 8.56 -2.28 10.75
C PHE A 45 9.14 -0.97 10.24
N PHE A 46 8.94 -0.71 8.95
CA PHE A 46 9.12 0.61 8.37
C PHE A 46 7.83 1.44 8.52
N ASP A 47 7.84 2.65 7.96
CA ASP A 47 6.63 3.46 7.86
C ASP A 47 5.56 2.72 7.03
N ARG A 48 4.31 2.79 7.51
CA ARG A 48 3.16 2.23 6.79
C ARG A 48 2.94 3.00 5.49
N ALA A 49 2.60 2.27 4.43
CA ALA A 49 1.98 2.85 3.26
C ALA A 49 0.61 3.46 3.61
N GLU A 50 0.09 4.33 2.75
CA GLU A 50 -1.22 4.95 2.95
C GLU A 50 -2.36 4.06 2.45
N ALA A 51 -2.09 3.22 1.45
CA ALA A 51 -2.95 2.13 0.99
C ALA A 51 -2.11 1.02 0.34
N VAL A 52 -2.68 -0.18 0.24
CA VAL A 52 -2.14 -1.30 -0.53
C VAL A 52 -3.06 -1.58 -1.71
N LEU A 53 -2.47 -1.78 -2.90
CA LEU A 53 -3.18 -2.07 -4.14
C LEU A 53 -2.75 -3.44 -4.68
N MET A 54 -3.71 -4.19 -5.22
CA MET A 54 -3.51 -5.53 -5.78
C MET A 54 -3.89 -5.56 -7.27
N PRO A 55 -3.06 -4.99 -8.17
CA PRO A 55 -3.36 -4.97 -9.59
C PRO A 55 -3.32 -6.37 -10.22
N GLY A 56 -4.27 -6.66 -11.10
CA GLY A 56 -4.39 -7.91 -11.84
C GLY A 56 -3.71 -7.92 -13.20
N SER A 57 -3.23 -6.76 -13.68
CA SER A 57 -2.68 -6.60 -15.03
C SER A 57 -1.54 -5.59 -15.11
N THR A 58 -0.74 -5.66 -16.18
CA THR A 58 0.31 -4.67 -16.47
C THR A 58 -0.26 -3.29 -16.80
N GLU A 59 -1.46 -3.24 -17.35
CA GLU A 59 -2.21 -2.04 -17.71
C GLU A 59 -2.63 -1.28 -16.45
N GLU A 60 -3.13 -1.97 -15.44
CA GLU A 60 -3.44 -1.39 -14.13
C GLU A 60 -2.18 -0.85 -13.44
N VAL A 61 -1.08 -1.59 -13.46
CA VAL A 61 0.21 -1.11 -12.93
C VAL A 61 0.64 0.19 -13.62
N GLN A 62 0.51 0.27 -14.95
CA GLN A 62 0.83 1.49 -15.68
C GLN A 62 -0.13 2.64 -15.37
N ALA A 63 -1.41 2.36 -15.12
CA ALA A 63 -2.39 3.37 -14.76
C ALA A 63 -2.14 3.95 -13.37
N ILE A 64 -1.68 3.13 -12.40
CA ILE A 64 -1.31 3.58 -11.05
C ILE A 64 -0.10 4.54 -11.06
N VAL A 65 0.88 4.30 -11.95
CA VAL A 65 2.16 5.03 -11.97
C VAL A 65 2.10 6.37 -12.74
N LYS A 66 1.15 6.52 -13.67
CA LYS A 66 1.01 7.71 -14.52
C LYS A 66 0.39 8.88 -13.78
#